data_AF-A7HJ18-F1
#
_entry.id   AF-A7HJ18-F1
#
_cell.length_a   1.000
_cell.length_b   1.000
_cell.length_c   1.000
_cell.angle_alpha   90.00
_cell.angle_beta   90.00
_cell.angle_gamma   90.00
#
_symmetry.space_group_name_H-M   'P 1'
#
loop_
_entity.id
_entity.type
_entity.pdbx_description
1 polymer ?
#
loop_
_entity_poly.entity_id
_entity_poly.type
_entity_poly.pdbx_seq_one_letter_code
_entity_poly.pdbx_strand_id
1 'polypeptide(L)' 'MPMYRYVCQKCGNEEVHLHGINDSPNITCTKCGHSMSKAISRVGIVFKGSGFYITDSKKTTTETKSE' A
#
# COMPACT_ATOMS: atom_id res chain seq x y z
N MET A 1 15.40 -7.72 12.79
CA MET A 1 14.01 -8.22 12.78
C MET A 1 13.10 -7.07 12.36
N PRO A 2 12.34 -7.17 11.26
CA PRO A 2 11.51 -6.07 10.78
C PRO A 2 10.29 -5.81 11.69
N MET A 3 9.81 -4.57 11.69
CA MET A 3 8.53 -4.19 12.28
C MET A 3 7.49 -4.06 11.18
N TYR A 4 6.31 -4.65 11.40
CA TYR A 4 5.20 -4.59 10.47
C TYR A 4 4.00 -3.96 11.14
N ARG A 5 3.33 -3.06 10.41
CA ARG A 5 2.08 -2.43 10.84
C ARG A 5 0.91 -3.31 10.43
N TYR A 6 -0.06 -3.44 11.32
CA TYR A 6 -1.30 -4.18 11.12
C TYR A 6 -2.49 -3.26 11.37
N VAL A 7 -3.53 -3.40 10.56
CA VAL A 7 -4.77 -2.62 10.68
C VAL A 7 -5.95 -3.57 10.82
N CYS A 8 -6.81 -3.31 11.79
CA CYS A 8 -8.05 -4.05 11.97
C CYS A 8 -9.13 -3.59 10.99
N GLN A 9 -9.67 -4.53 10.21
CA GLN A 9 -10.73 -4.26 9.22
C GLN A 9 -12.07 -3.83 9.85
N LYS A 10 -12.34 -4.18 11.13
CA LYS A 10 -13.60 -3.84 11.79
C LYS A 10 -13.60 -2.50 12.50
N CYS A 11 -12.54 -2.20 13.26
CA CYS A 11 -12.49 -1.04 14.14
C CYS A 11 -11.48 0.02 13.70
N GLY A 12 -10.65 -0.26 12.68
CA GLY A 12 -9.65 0.67 12.18
C GLY A 12 -8.45 0.90 13.10
N ASN A 13 -8.31 0.16 14.21
CA ASN A 13 -7.12 0.29 15.05
C ASN A 13 -5.88 -0.21 14.32
N GLU A 14 -4.77 0.47 14.58
CA GLU A 14 -3.45 0.14 14.06
C GLU A 14 -2.54 -0.33 15.19
N GLU A 15 -1.83 -1.42 14.97
CA GLU A 15 -0.84 -1.99 15.90
C GLU A 15 0.46 -2.31 15.14
N VAL A 16 1.59 -2.25 15.83
CA VAL A 16 2.92 -2.51 15.25
C VAL A 16 3.53 -3.70 15.96
N HIS A 17 3.94 -4.71 15.18
CA HIS A 17 4.54 -5.95 15.70
C HIS A 17 5.91 -6.20 15.10
N LEU A 18 6.82 -6.71 15.93
CA LEU A 18 8.14 -7.17 15.52
C LEU A 18 8.08 -8.67 15.26
N HIS A 19 8.36 -9.12 14.04
CA HIS A 19 8.48 -10.55 13.73
C HIS A 19 9.37 -10.79 12.51
N GLY A 20 9.85 -12.03 12.34
CA GLY A 20 10.63 -12.43 11.17
C GLY A 20 9.79 -12.46 9.90
N ILE A 21 10.45 -12.38 8.75
CA ILE A 21 9.77 -12.42 7.45
C ILE A 21 9.18 -13.80 7.12
N ASN A 22 9.78 -14.86 7.66
CA ASN A 22 9.32 -16.24 7.53
C ASN A 22 8.36 -16.67 8.64
N ASP A 23 8.08 -15.78 9.60
CA ASP A 23 7.13 -16.07 10.67
C ASP A 23 5.71 -15.82 10.17
N SER A 24 4.77 -16.68 10.57
CA SER A 24 3.34 -16.57 10.31
C SER A 24 2.57 -16.17 11.59
N PRO A 25 2.69 -14.92 12.06
CA PRO A 25 2.02 -14.49 13.29
C PRO A 25 0.50 -14.37 13.08
N ASN A 26 -0.27 -15.01 13.97
CA ASN A 26 -1.71 -14.80 14.06
C ASN A 26 -2.00 -13.54 14.89
N ILE A 27 -2.17 -12.40 14.23
CA ILE A 27 -2.41 -11.11 14.89
C ILE A 27 -3.90 -10.85 15.04
N THR A 28 -4.35 -10.67 16.28
CA THR A 28 -5.73 -10.37 16.64
C THR A 28 -5.81 -9.00 17.30
N CYS A 29 -6.88 -8.26 17.01
CA CYS A 29 -7.07 -6.92 17.54
C CYS A 29 -7.40 -6.95 19.03
N THR A 30 -6.64 -6.21 19.83
CA THR A 30 -6.87 -6.08 21.28
C THR A 30 -8.22 -5.44 21.66
N LYS A 31 -8.83 -4.63 20.77
CA LYS A 31 -10.11 -3.96 21.04
C LYS A 31 -11.35 -4.73 20.64
N CYS A 32 -11.29 -5.55 19.59
CA CYS A 32 -12.48 -6.20 19.04
C CYS A 32 -12.32 -7.70 18.77
N GLY A 33 -11.15 -8.29 18.99
CA GLY A 33 -10.89 -9.72 18.83
C GLY A 33 -10.87 -10.23 17.38
N HIS A 34 -11.04 -9.35 16.39
CA HIS A 34 -10.98 -9.73 14.97
C HIS A 34 -9.55 -9.85 14.47
N SER A 35 -9.36 -10.63 13.39
CA SER A 35 -8.09 -10.72 12.70
C SER A 35 -7.66 -9.37 12.11
N MET A 36 -6.36 -9.10 12.19
CA MET A 36 -5.77 -7.90 11.61
C MET A 36 -5.04 -8.23 10.31
N SER A 37 -5.06 -7.28 9.38
CA SER A 37 -4.37 -7.39 8.10
C SER A 37 -3.10 -6.55 8.12
N LYS A 38 -2.02 -7.03 7.51
CA LYS A 38 -0.78 -6.25 7.39
C LYS A 38 -1.01 -5.01 6.52
N ALA A 39 -0.68 -3.85 7.05
CA ALA A 39 -0.76 -2.57 6.35
C ALA A 39 0.37 -2.48 5.33
N ILE A 40 0.03 -2.52 4.04
CA ILE A 40 0.97 -2.28 2.96
C ILE A 40 0.89 -0.80 2.61
N SER A 41 1.97 -0.07 2.83
CA SER A 41 2.05 1.34 2.45
C SER A 41 2.08 1.47 0.93
N ARG A 42 1.34 2.45 0.39
CA ARG A 42 1.41 2.77 -1.04
C ARG A 42 2.77 3.41 -1.33
N VAL A 43 3.67 2.65 -1.95
CA VAL A 43 4.97 3.16 -2.41
C VAL A 43 4.87 3.51 -3.89
N GLY A 44 5.33 4.72 -4.25
CA GLY A 44 5.46 5.11 -5.66
C GLY A 44 6.61 4.35 -6.29
N ILE A 45 6.32 3.40 -7.18
CA ILE A 45 7.34 2.71 -7.96
C ILE A 45 7.60 3.48 -9.26
N VAL A 46 8.87 3.71 -9.57
CA VAL A 46 9.30 4.32 -10.83
C VAL A 46 10.17 3.32 -11.57
N PHE A 47 9.70 2.84 -12.70
CA PHE A 47 10.47 1.97 -13.58
C PHE A 47 11.40 2.81 -14.44
N LYS A 48 12.72 2.66 -14.26
CA LYS A 48 13.74 3.27 -15.12
C LYS A 48 14.37 2.16 -15.97
N GLY A 49 14.01 2.11 -17.25
CA GLY A 49 14.59 1.19 -18.24
C GLY A 49 14.23 1.64 -19.65
N SER A 50 15.17 1.53 -20.58
CA SER A 50 15.05 1.98 -21.98
C SER A 50 14.03 1.20 -22.84
N GLY A 51 13.23 0.31 -22.22
CA GLY A 51 12.23 -0.53 -22.88
C GLY A 51 10.84 -0.53 -22.26
N PHE A 52 10.61 0.18 -21.14
CA PHE A 52 9.28 0.40 -20.57
C PHE A 52 8.80 1.78 -21.01
N TYR A 53 8.40 1.89 -22.28
CA TYR A 53 7.89 3.15 -22.81
C TYR A 53 6.64 3.56 -22.06
N ILE A 54 6.68 4.81 -21.65
CA ILE A 54 5.69 5.55 -20.90
C ILE A 54 4.52 5.83 -21.86
N THR A 55 3.73 4.83 -22.23
CA THR A 55 2.60 5.02 -23.16
C THR A 55 1.40 5.72 -22.52
N ASP A 56 1.33 5.83 -21.19
CA ASP A 56 0.16 6.39 -20.51
C ASP A 56 0.36 7.81 -19.94
N SER A 57 1.54 8.41 -20.12
CA SER A 57 1.72 9.82 -19.74
C SER A 57 1.07 10.76 -20.73
N LYS A 58 -0.19 11.11 -20.42
CA LYS A 58 -0.87 12.37 -20.73
C LYS A 58 -1.12 12.64 -22.23
N LYS A 59 -2.35 12.38 -22.69
CA LYS A 59 -2.99 13.30 -23.63
C LYS A 59 -3.13 14.66 -22.94
N THR A 60 -2.24 15.59 -23.25
CA THR A 60 -2.52 17.03 -23.07
C THR A 60 -3.66 17.38 -24.00
N THR A 61 -4.89 17.38 -23.47
CA THR A 61 -6.01 18.06 -24.11
C THR A 61 -5.73 19.55 -23.98
N THR A 62 -5.10 20.12 -25.00
CA THR A 62 -4.94 21.57 -25.12
C THR A 62 -5.17 21.95 -26.55
N GLU A 63 -6.44 22.09 -26.96
CA GLU A 63 -6.83 22.96 -28.07
C GLU A 63 -8.22 23.54 -27.79
N THR A 64 -8.23 24.74 -27.21
CA THR A 64 -9.27 25.75 -27.37
C THR A 64 -9.01 26.52 -28.67
N LYS A 65 -10.00 26.56 -29.58
CA LYS A 65 -10.25 27.66 -30.53
C LYS A 65 -11.72 27.55 -30.96
N SER A 66 -12.64 28.31 -30.36
CA SER A 66 -13.01 29.70 -30.68
C SER A 66 -13.67 29.82 -32.06
N GLU A 67 -14.91 30.28 -31.99
CA GLU A 67 -15.85 30.78 -33.02
C GLU A 67 -15.22 31.57 -34.18
#